data_AF-A0A2P4UMF4-F1
#
_entry.id   AF-A0A2P4UMF4-F1
#
_cell.length_a   1.000
_cell.length_b   1.000
_cell.length_c   1.000
_cell.angle_alpha   90.00
_cell.angle_beta   90.00
_cell.angle_gamma   90.00
#
_symmetry.space_group_name_H-M   'P 1'
#
loop_
_entity.id
_entity.type
_entity.pdbx_description
1 polymer ?
#
loop_
_entity_poly.entity_id
_entity_poly.type
_entity_poly.pdbx_seq_one_letter_code
_entity_poly.pdbx_strand_id
1 'polypeptide(L)' 'MNPEQIAGDCRNGDCPAAFDTRDGNVAVRGVPLTGIHAGDGELIVSVPAEIIKEAARALGG' A
#
# COMPACT_ATOMS: atom_id res chain seq x y z
N MET A 1 0.49 -15.48 -6.50
CA MET A 1 -0.39 -15.24 -5.33
C MET A 1 -1.20 -13.99 -5.63
N ASN A 2 -2.50 -13.95 -5.33
CA ASN A 2 -3.31 -12.75 -5.53
C ASN A 2 -3.49 -12.05 -4.17
N PRO A 3 -2.87 -10.89 -3.93
CA PRO A 3 -2.97 -10.17 -2.66
C PRO A 3 -4.40 -9.64 -2.47
N GLU A 4 -4.83 -9.51 -1.22
CA GLU A 4 -6.19 -9.10 -0.84
C GLU A 4 -6.22 -7.63 -0.45
N GLN A 5 -7.08 -6.83 -1.07
CA GLN A 5 -7.17 -5.41 -0.73
C GLN A 5 -7.80 -5.23 0.65
N ILE A 6 -7.09 -4.54 1.54
CA ILE A 6 -7.50 -4.29 2.93
C ILE A 6 -7.78 -2.81 3.20
N ALA A 7 -7.32 -1.91 2.33
CA ALA A 7 -7.67 -0.48 2.38
C ALA A 7 -7.57 0.19 0.99
N GLY A 8 -8.35 1.26 0.82
CA GLY A 8 -8.37 2.09 -0.39
C GLY A 8 -9.72 2.17 -1.08
N ASP A 9 -10.04 3.36 -1.59
CA ASP A 9 -11.25 3.62 -2.38
C ASP A 9 -10.87 3.57 -3.87
N CYS A 10 -11.00 2.40 -4.48
CA CYS A 10 -10.77 2.22 -5.92
C CYS A 10 -12.04 2.57 -6.68
N ARG A 11 -12.24 3.85 -7.02
CA ARG A 11 -13.14 4.24 -8.09
C ARG A 11 -12.33 4.43 -9.37
N ASN A 12 -12.61 3.64 -10.40
CA ASN A 12 -12.02 3.73 -11.75
C ASN A 12 -10.53 3.36 -11.91
N GLY A 13 -9.96 2.53 -11.03
CA GLY A 13 -8.72 1.78 -11.32
C GLY A 13 -7.38 2.44 -10.93
N ASP A 14 -7.34 3.75 -10.71
CA ASP A 14 -6.10 4.49 -10.40
C ASP A 14 -6.10 5.06 -8.97
N CYS A 15 -6.14 4.21 -7.94
CA CYS A 15 -6.21 4.67 -6.55
C CYS A 15 -5.13 4.04 -5.65
N PRO A 16 -4.62 4.80 -4.66
CA PRO A 16 -3.76 4.26 -3.62
C PRO A 16 -4.51 3.21 -2.81
N ALA A 17 -3.84 2.11 -2.52
CA ALA A 17 -4.45 0.96 -1.86
C ALA A 17 -3.40 0.17 -1.08
N ALA A 18 -3.83 -0.53 -0.04
CA ALA A 18 -3.03 -1.49 0.70
C ALA A 18 -3.60 -2.89 0.53
N PHE A 19 -2.71 -3.87 0.44
CA PHE A 19 -3.07 -5.27 0.23
C PHE A 19 -2.34 -6.18 1.22
N ASP A 20 -3.06 -7.13 1.81
CA ASP A 20 -2.48 -8.23 2.55
C ASP A 20 -1.89 -9.27 1.58
N THR A 21 -0.60 -9.55 1.73
CA THR A 21 0.13 -10.55 0.93
C THR A 21 0.10 -11.95 1.55
N ARG A 22 -0.53 -12.11 2.73
CA ARG A 22 -0.74 -13.36 3.48
C ARG A 22 0.55 -14.03 3.99
N ASP A 23 1.63 -13.28 4.05
CA ASP A 23 2.95 -13.68 4.54
C ASP A 23 3.45 -12.76 5.68
N GLY A 24 2.53 -12.03 6.30
CA GLY A 24 2.83 -11.04 7.34
C GLY A 24 3.28 -9.68 6.80
N ASN A 25 3.35 -9.51 5.48
CA ASN A 25 3.65 -8.24 4.83
C ASN A 25 2.38 -7.54 4.32
N VAL A 26 2.53 -6.26 4.04
CA VAL A 26 1.50 -5.45 3.38
C VAL A 26 2.13 -4.84 2.13
N ALA A 27 1.54 -5.10 0.97
CA ALA A 27 1.88 -4.40 -0.26
C ALA A 27 1.11 -3.08 -0.33
N VAL A 28 1.78 -2.01 -0.75
CA VAL A 28 1.17 -0.67 -0.86
C VAL A 28 1.32 -0.16 -2.28
N ARG A 29 0.23 0.27 -2.89
CA ARG A 29 0.22 0.97 -4.19
C ARG A 29 0.08 2.47 -3.95
N GLY A 30 0.98 3.24 -4.56
CA GLY A 30 1.00 4.69 -4.48
C GLY A 30 1.81 5.32 -5.62
N VAL A 31 2.03 6.62 -5.52
CA VAL A 31 2.85 7.36 -6.50
C VAL A 31 4.33 7.23 -6.14
N PRO A 32 5.20 6.76 -7.05
CA PRO A 32 6.64 6.72 -6.79
C PRO A 32 7.21 8.09 -6.43
N LEU A 33 8.03 8.16 -5.39
CA LEU A 33 8.79 9.37 -5.06
C LEU A 33 10.17 9.32 -5.69
N THR A 34 10.60 10.43 -6.28
CA THR A 34 11.93 10.60 -6.88
C THR A 34 12.83 11.47 -6.00
N GLY A 35 14.14 11.25 -6.04
CA GLY A 35 15.11 12.05 -5.25
C GLY A 35 15.27 11.57 -3.79
N ILE A 36 14.66 10.44 -3.45
CA ILE A 36 14.86 9.71 -2.19
C ILE A 36 15.64 8.44 -2.53
N HIS A 37 16.68 8.12 -1.75
CA HIS A 37 17.39 6.86 -1.91
C HIS A 37 16.50 5.71 -1.43
N ALA A 38 16.12 4.84 -2.36
CA ALA A 38 15.59 3.52 -2.09
C ALA A 38 16.72 2.50 -2.28
N GLY A 39 16.76 1.43 -1.47
CA GLY A 39 17.70 0.34 -1.69
C GLY A 39 17.45 -0.39 -3.02
N ASP A 40 18.37 -1.26 -3.41
CA ASP A 40 18.25 -2.01 -4.66
C ASP A 40 16.96 -2.86 -4.68
N GLY A 41 16.10 -2.60 -5.67
CA GLY A 41 14.81 -3.28 -5.83
C GLY A 41 13.68 -2.71 -4.97
N GLU A 42 13.92 -1.66 -4.18
CA GLU A 42 12.90 -1.00 -3.37
C GLU A 42 12.25 0.18 -4.10
N LEU A 43 11.02 0.50 -3.70
CA LEU A 43 10.30 1.66 -4.18
C LEU A 43 9.67 2.41 -3.01
N ILE A 44 10.02 3.68 -2.86
CA ILE A 44 9.32 4.57 -1.92
C ILE A 44 8.14 5.19 -2.64
N VAL A 45 6.94 4.94 -2.13
CA VAL A 45 5.69 5.47 -2.69
C VAL A 45 5.03 6.44 -1.73
N SER A 46 4.36 7.45 -2.28
CA SER A 46 3.46 8.33 -1.56
C SER A 46 2.05 7.76 -1.61
N VAL A 47 1.42 7.67 -0.45
CA VAL A 47 0.01 7.32 -0.26
C VAL A 47 -0.62 8.23 0.79
N PRO A 48 -1.94 8.49 0.74
CA PRO A 48 -2.64 9.16 1.83
C PRO A 48 -2.48 8.38 3.14
N ALA A 49 -2.20 9.08 4.24
CA ALA A 49 -2.00 8.44 5.54
C ALA A 49 -3.22 7.62 6.01
N GLU A 50 -4.43 8.00 5.62
CA GLU A 50 -5.65 7.25 5.94
C GLU A 50 -5.64 5.83 5.39
N ILE A 51 -5.02 5.56 4.24
CA ILE A 51 -4.89 4.21 3.67
C ILE A 51 -4.15 3.29 4.65
N ILE A 52 -3.07 3.79 5.26
CA ILE A 52 -2.28 3.02 6.23
C ILE A 52 -3.07 2.80 7.52
N LYS A 53 -3.80 3.83 7.99
CA LYS A 53 -4.63 3.73 9.19
C LYS A 53 -5.77 2.73 9.01
N GLU A 54 -6.43 2.73 7.85
CA GLU A 54 -7.49 1.78 7.51
C GLU A 54 -6.94 0.36 7.41
N ALA A 55 -5.80 0.17 6.75
CA ALA A 55 -5.14 -1.13 6.64
C ALA A 55 -4.77 -1.70 8.02
N ALA A 56 -4.23 -0.87 8.91
CA ALA A 56 -3.92 -1.28 10.27
C ALA A 56 -5.16 -1.76 11.04
N ARG A 57 -6.28 -1.03 10.94
CA ARG A 57 -7.57 -1.44 11.55
C ARG A 57 -8.08 -2.76 10.95
N ALA A 58 -7.96 -2.95 9.64
CA ALA A 58 -8.40 -4.16 8.96
C ALA A 58 -7.62 -5.40 9.43
N LEU A 59 -6.35 -5.23 9.78
CA LEU A 59 -5.47 -6.28 10.32
C LEU A 59 -5.61 -6.49 11.83
N GLY A 60 -6.52 -5.78 12.51
CA GLY A 60 -6.79 -5.93 13.94
C GLY A 60 -5.97 -5.02 14.86
N GLY A 61 -5.37 -3.95 14.33
CA GLY A 61 -4.76 -2.86 15.10
C GLY A 61 -5.75 -1.84 15.65
#